data_AF-A0A2H6JNP9-F1
#
_entry.id   AF-A0A2H6JNP9-F1
#
_cell.length_a   1.000
_cell.length_b   1.000
_cell.length_c   1.000
_cell.angle_alpha   90.00
_cell.angle_beta   90.00
_cell.angle_gamma   90.00
#
_symmetry.space_group_name_H-M   'P 1'
#
loop_
_entity.id
_entity.type
_entity.pdbx_description
1 polymer ?
#
loop_
_entity_poly.entity_id
_entity_poly.type
_entity_poly.pdbx_seq_one_letter_code
_entity_poly.pdbx_strand_id
1 'polypeptide(L)'
;MNKFLFFLMILPIILCSCAEMVSLQRGRAGYVLSCMNEMQGIRRDDFEARVRRAEKKLANGNDLDQLHFVCLSLNEKADYELVKKGGEVLAEYLERHPDARQDMLGLSALVKRLGSAEICSQSTRKKLVDEKNKLEKKVDSLTNSLEQEQVRAQDLKSQIEQLKNIENIIKDR
;
A
#
# COMPACT_ATOMS: atom_id res chain seq x y z
N MET A 1 -5.94 -19.01 -74.79
CA MET A 1 -5.58 -18.56 -73.42
C MET A 1 -5.35 -17.07 -73.50
N ASN A 2 -6.38 -16.23 -73.27
CA ASN A 2 -6.76 -15.64 -71.98
C ASN A 2 -5.55 -15.23 -71.13
N LYS A 3 -5.39 -14.01 -70.62
CA LYS A 3 -6.15 -12.75 -70.63
C LYS A 3 -5.23 -11.73 -69.90
N PHE A 4 -5.21 -10.48 -70.39
CA PHE A 4 -4.99 -9.22 -69.64
C PHE A 4 -3.67 -9.04 -68.86
N LEU A 5 -2.74 -8.20 -69.35
CA LEU A 5 -2.72 -6.74 -69.17
C LEU A 5 -2.87 -6.30 -67.70
N PHE A 6 -1.73 -5.86 -67.14
CA PHE A 6 -1.50 -4.52 -66.60
C PHE A 6 -2.72 -3.71 -66.13
N PHE A 7 -2.56 -3.10 -64.96
CA PHE A 7 -3.42 -2.12 -64.24
C PHE A 7 -4.43 -2.70 -63.24
N LEU A 8 -4.06 -2.68 -61.96
CA LEU A 8 -4.63 -1.83 -60.90
C LEU A 8 -3.86 -2.17 -59.58
N MET A 9 -3.06 -1.26 -59.04
CA MET A 9 -3.47 -0.27 -58.03
C MET A 9 -3.68 -0.83 -56.61
N ILE A 10 -2.94 -0.24 -55.66
CA ILE A 10 -3.39 0.14 -54.29
C ILE A 10 -3.08 -0.82 -53.11
N LEU A 11 -2.03 -0.42 -52.38
CA LEU A 11 -1.88 -0.34 -50.91
C LEU A 11 -1.67 -1.62 -50.03
N PRO A 12 -1.08 -1.43 -48.82
CA PRO A 12 -0.12 -2.31 -48.21
C PRO A 12 -0.76 -3.19 -47.14
N ILE A 13 -0.20 -4.37 -46.90
CA ILE A 13 -0.47 -5.12 -45.68
C ILE A 13 0.85 -5.33 -44.97
N ILE A 14 1.01 -4.47 -43.96
CA ILE A 14 1.75 -4.67 -42.73
C ILE A 14 1.71 -6.16 -42.36
N LEU A 15 2.82 -6.85 -42.56
CA LEU A 15 3.17 -7.98 -41.71
C LEU A 15 4.46 -7.60 -41.02
N CYS A 16 4.23 -6.97 -39.86
CA CYS A 16 5.16 -6.87 -38.77
C CYS A 16 5.71 -8.27 -38.50
N SER A 17 6.91 -8.55 -39.01
CA SER A 17 7.69 -9.73 -38.66
C SER A 17 8.20 -9.57 -37.21
N CYS A 18 7.29 -9.57 -36.23
CA CYS A 18 7.60 -9.93 -34.86
C CYS A 18 7.53 -11.45 -34.74
N ALA A 19 8.35 -12.13 -35.53
CA ALA A 19 8.60 -13.56 -35.40
C ALA A 19 10.09 -13.78 -35.13
N GLU A 20 10.67 -12.96 -34.26
CA GLU A 20 11.65 -13.51 -33.33
C GLU A 20 10.84 -14.16 -32.21
N MET A 21 10.61 -15.45 -32.40
CA MET A 21 10.30 -16.38 -31.34
C MET A 21 11.52 -16.38 -30.41
N VAL A 22 11.62 -15.36 -29.54
CA VAL A 22 12.56 -15.35 -28.43
C VAL A 22 12.14 -16.54 -27.58
N SER A 23 12.87 -17.63 -27.72
CA SER A 23 12.97 -18.65 -26.70
C SER A 23 13.45 -17.92 -25.45
N LEU A 24 12.51 -17.41 -24.66
CA LEU A 24 12.77 -16.79 -23.38
C LEU A 24 13.41 -17.89 -22.55
N GLN A 25 14.75 -17.93 -22.50
CA GLN A 25 15.42 -18.47 -21.33
C GLN A 25 14.69 -17.79 -20.17
N ARG A 26 13.89 -18.55 -19.42
CA ARG A 26 13.16 -18.01 -18.26
C ARG A 26 14.21 -17.57 -17.27
N GLY A 27 14.70 -16.34 -17.43
CA GLY A 27 15.63 -15.72 -16.51
C GLY A 27 14.99 -15.66 -15.13
N ARG A 28 15.82 -15.50 -14.10
CA ARG A 28 15.36 -15.44 -12.70
C ARG A 28 14.32 -14.33 -12.50
N ALA A 29 14.42 -13.22 -13.24
CA ALA A 29 13.40 -12.18 -13.30
C ALA A 29 12.07 -12.66 -13.88
N GLY A 30 12.13 -13.44 -14.97
CA GLY A 30 10.95 -14.05 -15.58
C GLY A 30 10.22 -15.01 -14.64
N TYR A 31 10.95 -15.77 -13.80
CA TYR A 31 10.34 -16.59 -12.76
C TYR A 31 9.56 -15.74 -11.73
N VAL A 32 10.17 -14.67 -11.20
CA VAL A 32 9.50 -13.80 -10.23
C VAL A 32 8.25 -13.15 -10.84
N LEU A 33 8.35 -12.64 -12.08
CA LEU A 33 7.22 -12.02 -12.76
C LEU A 33 6.09 -13.02 -13.06
N SER A 34 6.43 -14.24 -13.49
CA SER A 34 5.44 -15.32 -13.68
C SER A 34 4.73 -15.65 -12.38
N CYS A 35 5.50 -15.79 -11.29
CA CYS A 35 4.95 -16.05 -9.97
C CYS A 35 4.04 -14.92 -9.50
N MET A 36 4.40 -13.65 -9.73
CA MET A 36 3.53 -12.51 -9.40
C MET A 36 2.20 -12.58 -10.15
N ASN A 37 2.23 -12.98 -11.42
CA ASN A 37 1.02 -13.16 -12.23
C ASN A 37 0.15 -14.31 -11.71
N GLU A 38 0.75 -15.44 -11.31
CA GLU A 38 0.04 -16.57 -10.69
C GLU A 38 -0.59 -16.24 -9.33
N MET A 39 -0.02 -15.27 -8.63
CA MET A 39 -0.48 -14.83 -7.31
C MET A 39 -1.57 -13.74 -7.38
N GLN A 40 -1.98 -13.33 -8.58
CA GLN A 40 -3.09 -12.39 -8.76
C GLN A 40 -4.39 -12.98 -8.24
N GLY A 41 -5.19 -12.17 -7.54
CA GLY A 41 -6.50 -12.58 -7.03
C GLY A 41 -6.46 -13.64 -5.93
N ILE A 42 -5.29 -14.01 -5.40
CA ILE A 42 -5.20 -14.98 -4.30
C ILE A 42 -6.00 -14.50 -3.09
N ARG A 43 -6.71 -15.41 -2.40
CA ARG A 43 -7.39 -15.09 -1.14
C ARG A 43 -6.38 -14.78 -0.04
N ARG A 44 -6.77 -13.94 0.92
CA ARG A 44 -5.90 -13.51 2.03
C ARG A 44 -5.40 -14.69 2.87
N ASP A 45 -6.27 -15.61 3.25
CA ASP A 45 -5.90 -16.77 4.07
C ASP A 45 -4.88 -17.68 3.34
N ASP A 46 -5.08 -17.89 2.04
CA ASP A 46 -4.18 -18.68 1.19
C ASP A 46 -2.83 -18.00 1.01
N PHE A 47 -2.82 -16.67 0.85
CA PHE A 47 -1.60 -15.86 0.79
C PHE A 47 -0.79 -16.00 2.08
N GLU A 48 -1.42 -15.79 3.24
CA GLU A 48 -0.75 -15.90 4.55
C GLU A 48 -0.23 -17.33 4.80
N ALA A 49 -0.94 -18.36 4.34
CA ALA A 49 -0.48 -19.75 4.40
C ALA A 49 0.71 -20.03 3.46
N ARG A 50 0.78 -19.39 2.29
CA ARG A 50 1.93 -19.49 1.36
C ARG A 50 3.15 -18.75 1.89
N VAL A 51 2.98 -17.55 2.44
CA VAL A 51 4.06 -16.77 3.07
C VAL A 51 4.69 -17.56 4.20
N ARG A 52 3.90 -18.07 5.16
CA ARG A 52 4.41 -18.88 6.28
C ARG A 52 5.20 -20.11 5.83
N ARG A 53 4.80 -20.74 4.72
CA ARG A 53 5.54 -21.87 4.14
C ARG A 53 6.84 -21.44 3.48
N ALA A 54 6.82 -20.34 2.73
CA ALA A 54 8.00 -19.80 2.09
C ALA A 54 9.04 -19.32 3.12
N GLU A 55 8.61 -18.69 4.21
CA GLU A 55 9.50 -18.27 5.30
C GLU A 55 10.24 -19.43 5.95
N LYS A 56 9.55 -20.53 6.24
CA LYS A 56 10.16 -21.75 6.79
C LYS A 56 11.23 -22.33 5.86
N LYS A 57 11.06 -22.14 4.55
CA LYS A 57 12.00 -22.60 3.54
C LYS A 57 13.18 -21.65 3.34
N LEU A 58 13.15 -20.40 3.80
CA LEU A 58 14.29 -19.50 3.63
C LEU A 58 15.57 -20.00 4.31
N ALA A 59 15.44 -20.64 5.48
CA ALA A 59 16.61 -21.09 6.25
C ALA A 59 17.37 -22.26 5.61
N ASN A 60 16.66 -23.16 4.91
CA ASN A 60 17.21 -24.43 4.39
C ASN A 60 16.91 -24.66 2.89
N GLY A 61 16.32 -23.66 2.23
CA GLY A 61 15.78 -23.78 0.88
C GLY A 61 16.78 -23.39 -0.20
N ASN A 62 16.42 -23.72 -1.43
CA ASN A 62 17.25 -23.42 -2.58
C ASN A 62 16.99 -21.99 -3.11
N ASP A 63 17.68 -21.64 -4.20
CA ASP A 63 17.53 -20.36 -4.88
C ASP A 63 16.09 -20.06 -5.31
N LEU A 64 15.33 -21.07 -5.75
CA LEU A 64 13.94 -20.89 -6.15
C LEU A 64 13.02 -20.63 -4.96
N ASP A 65 13.30 -21.21 -3.80
CA ASP A 65 12.55 -20.92 -2.57
C ASP A 65 12.74 -19.45 -2.14
N GLN A 66 13.96 -18.91 -2.29
CA GLN A 66 14.23 -17.48 -2.05
C GLN A 66 13.50 -16.60 -3.06
N LEU A 67 13.59 -16.91 -4.36
CA LEU A 67 12.88 -16.15 -5.39
C LEU A 67 11.35 -16.25 -5.25
N HIS A 68 10.83 -17.39 -4.78
CA HIS A 68 9.42 -17.54 -4.48
C HIS A 68 8.99 -16.65 -3.30
N PHE A 69 9.82 -16.57 -2.25
CA PHE A 69 9.58 -15.64 -1.16
C PHE A 69 9.59 -14.18 -1.62
N VAL A 70 10.57 -13.80 -2.47
CA VAL A 70 10.61 -12.47 -3.10
C VAL A 70 9.33 -12.19 -3.87
N CYS A 71 8.86 -13.13 -4.70
CA CYS A 71 7.57 -12.99 -5.39
C CYS A 71 6.40 -12.72 -4.43
N LEU A 72 6.29 -13.48 -3.33
CA LEU A 72 5.22 -13.30 -2.35
C LEU A 72 5.29 -11.93 -1.67
N SER A 73 6.50 -11.42 -1.42
CA SER A 73 6.70 -10.10 -0.83
C SER A 73 6.27 -8.93 -1.72
N LEU A 74 6.12 -9.17 -3.03
CA LEU A 74 5.69 -8.17 -4.01
C LEU A 74 4.18 -8.23 -4.31
N ASN A 75 3.43 -9.07 -3.58
CA ASN A 75 1.98 -9.15 -3.73
C ASN A 75 1.29 -7.95 -3.08
N GLU A 76 0.14 -7.53 -3.60
CA GLU A 76 -0.69 -6.44 -3.05
C GLU A 76 -1.12 -6.66 -1.59
N LYS A 77 -1.14 -7.92 -1.13
CA LYS A 77 -1.54 -8.29 0.23
C LYS A 77 -0.36 -8.32 1.20
N ALA A 78 0.87 -8.12 0.71
CA ALA A 78 2.06 -8.07 1.56
C ALA A 78 2.03 -6.81 2.42
N ASP A 79 2.35 -6.97 3.70
CA ASP A 79 2.63 -5.82 4.56
C ASP A 79 4.07 -5.33 4.38
N TYR A 80 4.35 -4.18 4.99
CA TYR A 80 5.67 -3.57 4.96
C TYR A 80 6.80 -4.50 5.41
N GLU A 81 6.61 -5.25 6.50
CA GLU A 81 7.65 -6.11 7.04
C GLU A 81 7.99 -7.24 6.05
N LEU A 82 6.97 -7.79 5.39
CA LEU A 82 7.15 -8.77 4.35
C LEU A 82 7.87 -8.18 3.12
N VAL A 83 7.49 -6.98 2.66
CA VAL A 83 8.17 -6.27 1.55
C VAL A 83 9.64 -6.02 1.89
N LYS A 84 9.92 -5.52 3.10
CA LYS A 84 11.27 -5.22 3.58
C LYS A 84 12.14 -6.48 3.60
N LYS A 85 11.65 -7.55 4.23
CA LYS A 85 12.35 -8.84 4.30
C LYS A 85 12.54 -9.45 2.92
N GLY A 86 11.57 -9.32 2.02
CA GLY A 86 11.70 -9.74 0.62
C GLY A 86 12.80 -8.97 -0.12
N GLY A 87 12.94 -7.67 0.13
CA GLY A 87 14.05 -6.85 -0.38
C GLY A 87 15.42 -7.28 0.14
N GLU A 88 15.53 -7.64 1.42
CA GLU A 88 16.76 -8.17 2.03
C GLU A 88 17.15 -9.51 1.39
N VAL A 89 16.19 -10.44 1.24
CA VAL A 89 16.40 -11.74 0.58
C VAL A 89 16.84 -11.55 -0.88
N LEU A 90 16.22 -10.61 -1.61
CA LEU A 90 16.60 -10.32 -2.98
C LEU A 90 18.02 -9.73 -3.06
N ALA A 91 18.40 -8.86 -2.12
CA ALA A 91 19.74 -8.29 -2.10
C ALA A 91 20.81 -9.38 -1.88
N GLU A 92 20.60 -10.24 -0.88
CA GLU A 92 21.49 -11.37 -0.59
C GLU A 92 21.58 -12.35 -1.78
N TYR A 93 20.45 -12.62 -2.43
CA TYR A 93 20.40 -13.44 -3.63
C TYR A 93 21.29 -12.86 -4.75
N LEU A 94 21.21 -11.55 -5.00
CA LEU A 94 22.00 -10.88 -6.05
C LEU A 94 23.49 -10.73 -5.69
N GLU A 95 23.84 -10.82 -4.40
CA GLU A 95 25.23 -10.95 -3.97
C GLU A 95 25.81 -12.32 -4.31
N ARG A 96 25.03 -13.39 -4.10
CA ARG A 96 25.43 -14.77 -4.42
C ARG A 96 25.36 -15.13 -5.90
N HIS A 97 24.53 -14.42 -6.67
CA HIS A 97 24.32 -14.62 -8.10
C HIS A 97 24.65 -13.35 -8.90
N PRO A 98 25.94 -12.99 -9.07
CA PRO A 98 26.34 -11.77 -9.76
C PRO A 98 25.94 -11.78 -11.25
N ASP A 99 25.83 -12.96 -11.84
CA ASP A 99 25.30 -13.21 -13.19
C ASP A 99 23.81 -12.81 -13.33
N ALA A 100 23.03 -12.90 -12.25
CA ALA A 100 21.62 -12.49 -12.23
C ALA A 100 21.42 -10.97 -12.12
N ARG A 101 22.46 -10.20 -11.80
CA ARG A 101 22.32 -8.78 -11.43
C ARG A 101 21.75 -7.91 -12.54
N GLN A 102 22.19 -8.12 -13.78
CA GLN A 102 21.70 -7.34 -14.92
C GLN A 102 20.22 -7.63 -15.19
N ASP A 103 19.85 -8.90 -15.23
CA ASP A 103 18.47 -9.34 -15.46
C ASP A 103 17.51 -8.88 -14.36
N MET A 104 17.99 -8.81 -13.13
CA MET A 104 17.20 -8.47 -11.94
C MET A 104 17.32 -7.00 -11.55
N LEU A 105 18.07 -6.17 -12.28
CA LEU A 105 18.31 -4.77 -11.91
C LEU A 105 16.99 -4.00 -11.81
N GLY A 106 16.12 -4.15 -12.81
CA GLY A 106 14.80 -3.53 -12.83
C GLY A 106 13.93 -3.96 -11.65
N LEU A 107 13.88 -5.27 -11.37
CA LEU A 107 13.15 -5.81 -10.22
C LEU A 107 13.70 -5.24 -8.90
N SER A 108 15.02 -5.24 -8.72
CA SER A 108 15.66 -4.73 -7.50
C SER A 108 15.36 -3.25 -7.26
N ALA A 109 15.32 -2.44 -8.32
CA ALA A 109 14.94 -1.03 -8.25
C ALA A 109 13.47 -0.86 -7.85
N LEU A 110 12.57 -1.69 -8.37
CA LEU A 110 11.16 -1.69 -8.00
C LEU A 110 10.96 -2.05 -6.52
N VAL A 111 11.60 -3.11 -6.03
CA VAL A 111 11.49 -3.52 -4.63
C VAL A 111 11.97 -2.41 -3.68
N LYS A 112 13.10 -1.76 -4.00
CA LYS A 112 13.61 -0.61 -3.24
C LYS A 112 12.62 0.56 -3.21
N ARG A 113 11.97 0.86 -4.34
CA ARG A 113 10.97 1.93 -4.43
C ARG A 113 9.70 1.60 -3.64
N LEU A 114 9.23 0.35 -3.71
CA LEU A 114 8.08 -0.12 -2.94
C LEU A 114 8.35 -0.03 -1.43
N GLY A 115 9.49 -0.52 -0.96
CA GLY A 115 9.89 -0.39 0.43
C GLY A 115 9.94 1.08 0.89
N SER A 116 10.47 1.97 0.07
CA SER A 116 10.54 3.42 0.39
C SER A 116 9.17 4.09 0.42
N ALA A 117 8.27 3.75 -0.52
CA ALA A 117 6.91 4.28 -0.57
C ALA A 117 6.09 3.86 0.66
N GLU A 118 6.26 2.62 1.10
CA GLU A 118 5.57 2.09 2.28
C GLU A 118 6.07 2.73 3.59
N ILE A 119 7.38 2.98 3.72
CA ILE A 119 7.95 3.78 4.83
C ILE A 119 7.32 5.18 4.87
N CYS A 120 7.23 5.84 3.71
CA CYS A 120 6.60 7.16 3.61
C CYS A 120 5.12 7.12 4.04
N SER A 121 4.37 6.11 3.59
CA SER A 121 2.98 5.88 3.96
C SER A 121 2.81 5.69 5.48
N GLN A 122 3.60 4.81 6.09
CA GLN A 122 3.54 4.58 7.54
C GLN A 122 3.90 5.82 8.36
N SER A 123 4.92 6.58 7.96
CA SER A 123 5.30 7.81 8.64
C SER A 123 4.18 8.87 8.58
N THR A 124 3.47 8.94 7.45
CA THR A 124 2.31 9.82 7.26
C THR A 124 1.14 9.36 8.13
N ARG A 125 0.86 8.05 8.16
CA ARG A 125 -0.18 7.48 9.03
C ARG A 125 0.08 7.77 10.50
N LYS A 126 1.34 7.64 10.95
CA LYS A 126 1.72 7.96 12.33
C LYS A 126 1.45 9.43 12.67
N LYS A 127 1.86 10.36 11.79
CA LYS A 127 1.55 11.79 11.96
C LYS A 127 0.05 12.04 12.08
N LEU A 128 -0.76 11.44 11.21
CA LEU A 128 -2.22 11.58 11.24
C LEU A 128 -2.84 11.03 12.52
N VAL A 129 -2.33 9.90 13.04
CA VAL A 129 -2.78 9.34 14.32
C VAL A 129 -2.41 10.26 15.49
N ASP A 130 -1.19 10.80 15.49
CA ASP A 130 -0.74 11.73 16.53
C ASP A 130 -1.57 13.04 16.51
N GLU A 131 -1.89 13.55 15.32
CA GLU A 131 -2.77 14.71 15.13
C GLU A 131 -4.21 14.42 15.58
N LYS A 132 -4.76 13.25 15.22
CA LYS A 132 -6.08 12.80 15.69
C LYS A 132 -6.13 12.77 17.22
N ASN A 133 -5.15 12.13 17.86
CA ASN A 133 -5.08 12.03 19.32
C ASN A 133 -4.96 13.41 19.99
N LYS A 134 -4.23 14.35 19.35
CA LYS A 134 -4.13 15.74 19.83
C LYS A 134 -5.45 16.49 19.69
N LEU A 135 -6.18 16.27 18.60
CA LEU A 135 -7.50 16.85 18.37
C LEU A 135 -8.55 16.29 19.33
N GLU A 136 -8.56 14.98 19.59
CA GLU A 136 -9.44 14.35 20.56
C GLU A 136 -9.29 14.97 21.95
N LYS A 137 -8.05 15.13 22.45
CA LYS A 137 -7.78 15.82 23.72
C LYS A 137 -8.30 17.26 23.76
N LYS A 138 -8.22 17.99 22.64
CA LYS A 138 -8.74 19.36 22.55
C LYS A 138 -10.27 19.36 22.58
N VAL A 139 -10.91 18.43 21.89
CA VAL A 139 -12.37 18.29 21.89
C VAL A 139 -12.88 17.95 23.29
N ASP A 140 -12.23 17.01 23.99
CA ASP A 140 -12.59 16.67 25.37
C ASP A 140 -12.44 17.87 26.30
N SER A 141 -11.34 18.60 26.19
CA SER A 141 -11.10 19.82 26.98
C SER A 141 -12.16 20.89 26.71
N LEU A 142 -12.51 21.13 25.45
CA LEU A 142 -13.51 22.14 25.09
C LEU A 142 -14.92 21.72 25.54
N THR A 143 -15.24 20.43 25.46
CA THR A 143 -16.51 19.88 25.95
C THR A 143 -16.65 20.10 27.45
N ASN A 144 -15.61 19.79 28.23
CA ASN A 144 -15.61 20.02 29.68
C ASN A 144 -15.75 21.51 30.02
N SER A 145 -15.07 22.40 29.31
CA SER A 145 -15.22 23.84 29.51
C SER A 145 -16.62 24.34 29.17
N LEU A 146 -17.24 23.80 28.11
CA LEU A 146 -18.60 24.14 27.72
C LEU A 146 -19.62 23.69 28.78
N GLU A 147 -19.46 22.49 29.34
CA GLU A 147 -20.30 22.00 30.44
C GLU A 147 -20.19 22.89 31.68
N GLN A 148 -18.99 23.31 32.05
CA GLN A 148 -18.77 24.23 33.17
C GLN A 148 -19.44 25.59 32.95
N GLU A 149 -19.32 26.15 31.74
CA GLU A 149 -19.95 27.43 31.40
C GLU A 149 -21.48 27.31 31.33
N GLN A 150 -22.03 26.17 30.90
CA GLN A 150 -23.48 25.92 30.97
C GLN A 150 -23.99 25.91 32.41
N VAL A 151 -23.28 25.24 33.33
CA VAL A 151 -23.63 25.22 34.76
C VAL A 151 -23.59 26.65 35.34
N ARG A 152 -22.53 27.41 35.04
CA ARG A 152 -22.39 28.80 35.49
C ARG A 152 -23.50 29.69 34.93
N ALA A 153 -23.85 29.55 33.65
CA ALA A 153 -24.94 30.30 33.03
C ALA A 153 -26.30 29.98 33.67
N GLN A 154 -26.54 28.72 34.05
CA GLN A 154 -27.77 28.32 34.74
C GLN A 154 -27.85 28.90 36.15
N ASP A 155 -26.74 28.91 36.89
CA ASP A 155 -26.69 29.51 38.22
C ASP A 155 -26.95 31.03 38.17
N LEU A 156 -26.30 31.74 37.24
CA LEU A 156 -26.53 33.17 37.03
C LEU A 156 -27.99 33.47 36.65
N LYS A 157 -28.62 32.62 35.83
CA LYS A 157 -30.04 32.75 35.50
C LYS A 157 -30.93 32.60 36.73
N SER A 158 -30.61 31.67 37.63
CA SER A 158 -31.30 31.49 38.92
C SER A 158 -31.17 32.73 39.80
N GLN A 159 -29.96 33.29 39.92
CA GLN A 159 -29.71 34.51 40.70
C GLN A 159 -30.48 35.72 40.14
N ILE A 160 -30.53 35.89 38.80
CA ILE A 160 -31.31 36.95 38.16
C ILE A 160 -32.80 36.83 38.52
N GLU A 161 -33.34 35.61 38.54
CA GLU A 161 -34.76 35.40 38.86
C GLU A 161 -35.07 35.71 40.33
N GLN A 162 -34.17 35.36 41.25
CA GLN A 162 -34.28 35.75 42.66
C GLN A 162 -34.28 37.27 42.83
N LEU A 163 -33.37 37.97 42.14
CA LEU A 163 -33.28 39.43 42.18
C LEU A 163 -34.55 40.10 41.65
N LYS A 164 -35.12 39.60 40.55
CA LYS A 164 -36.41 40.09 40.03
C LYS A 164 -37.56 39.92 41.02
N ASN A 165 -37.60 38.78 41.73
CA ASN A 165 -38.64 38.55 42.73
C ASN A 165 -38.52 39.55 43.90
N ILE A 166 -37.30 39.80 44.37
CA ILE A 166 -37.04 40.82 45.40
C ILE A 166 -37.46 42.21 44.91
N GLU A 167 -37.12 42.57 43.67
CA GLU A 167 -37.51 43.86 43.07
C GLU A 167 -39.03 44.04 43.05
N ASN A 168 -39.79 43.00 42.68
CA ASN A 168 -41.25 43.05 42.69
C ASN A 168 -41.82 43.26 44.10
N ILE A 169 -41.30 42.54 45.10
CA ILE A 169 -41.70 42.72 46.51
C ILE A 169 -41.46 44.16 46.98
N ILE A 170 -40.36 44.79 46.54
CA ILE A 170 -40.05 46.18 46.89
C ILE A 170 -41.00 47.15 46.18
N LYS A 171 -41.36 46.92 44.92
CA LYS A 171 -42.28 47.77 44.16
C LYS A 171 -43.73 47.71 44.66
N ASP A 172 -44.13 46.58 45.23
CA ASP A 172 -45.47 46.37 45.76
C ASP A 172 -45.66 46.96 47.18
N ARG A 173 -44.60 47.49 47.81
CA ARG A 173 -44.63 48.20 49.10
C ARG A 173 -44.63 49.71 48.93
#